data_AF-A0A194QPN9-F1
#
_entry.id   AF-A0A194QPN9-F1
#
_cell.length_a   1.000
_cell.length_b   1.000
_cell.length_c   1.000
_cell.angle_alpha   90.00
_cell.angle_beta   90.00
_cell.angle_gamma   90.00
#
_symmetry.space_group_name_H-M   'P 1'
#
loop_
_entity.id
_entity.type
_entity.pdbx_description
1 polymer ?
#
loop_
_entity_poly.entity_id
_entity_poly.type
_entity_poly.pdbx_seq_one_letter_code
_entity_poly.pdbx_strand_id
1 'polypeptide(L)'
;MNSELKYEGCETCGSKDCSRHNPDVAPEPWSGLLIHKQLDQAIEDFYNAILDQFINTWYSKITLQPFFIDELRLQLRYASANLLKRALKIDYARLITERLVPCALRHHAVISSGAKPALHVAACNRAAEMKYLRSLTEVLLPLVLQPNETNNSVFRVLVRELFAGWVLLSLTDVLADPYILNALIILATSDETMSELPTTPNYKVEFLETFTRQTECVYTARCRLLQLDVETVLSQQEQLYALMQHLKTTGHLQLLQFYKDISLLFGKKNLGPRIDVVEQREMARAQLLRRVPATFAALNVALNNAFDIIQSPQLNKQLVYSLLDLCVLELFPELQDKGVTATNN
;
A
#
# COMPACT_ATOMS: atom_id res chain seq x y z
N MET A 1 25.43 -29.15 9.62
CA MET A 1 26.53 -28.22 9.30
C MET A 1 26.64 -28.14 7.78
N ASN A 2 25.88 -27.23 7.15
CA ASN A 2 26.09 -26.87 5.75
C ASN A 2 26.56 -25.42 5.76
N SER A 3 27.87 -25.27 5.59
CA SER A 3 28.57 -24.00 5.46
C SER A 3 28.18 -23.34 4.13
N GLU A 4 27.44 -22.24 4.20
CA GLU A 4 27.28 -21.29 3.10
C GLU A 4 28.67 -20.72 2.77
N LEU A 5 29.26 -21.21 1.68
CA LEU A 5 30.47 -20.65 1.09
C LEU A 5 30.10 -19.26 0.53
N LYS A 6 30.46 -18.20 1.26
CA LYS A 6 30.50 -16.83 0.73
C LYS A 6 31.45 -16.82 -0.47
N TYR A 7 30.91 -16.61 -1.66
CA TYR A 7 31.71 -16.45 -2.86
C TYR A 7 32.23 -15.01 -2.94
N GLU A 8 33.52 -14.81 -2.71
CA GLU A 8 34.20 -13.51 -2.87
C GLU A 8 34.59 -13.30 -4.34
N GLY A 9 33.59 -13.03 -5.19
CA GLY A 9 33.80 -12.74 -6.61
C GLY A 9 32.53 -12.31 -7.33
N CYS A 10 32.70 -11.64 -8.47
CA CYS A 10 31.62 -11.18 -9.35
C CYS A 10 30.70 -12.32 -9.81
N GLU A 11 29.40 -12.31 -9.47
CA GLU A 11 28.45 -13.38 -9.82
C GLU A 11 28.25 -13.54 -11.34
N THR A 12 28.39 -12.46 -12.11
CA THR A 12 28.19 -12.46 -13.57
C THR A 12 29.43 -12.92 -14.35
N CYS A 13 30.62 -12.84 -13.75
CA CYS A 13 31.89 -13.00 -14.46
C CYS A 13 32.91 -13.90 -13.77
N GLY A 14 32.64 -14.33 -12.53
CA GLY A 14 33.46 -15.29 -11.77
C GLY A 14 34.85 -14.77 -11.36
N SER A 15 35.21 -13.53 -11.69
CA SER A 15 36.52 -12.97 -11.35
C SER A 15 36.49 -12.30 -9.96
N LYS A 16 37.58 -12.49 -9.21
CA LYS A 16 37.76 -11.90 -7.88
C LYS A 16 38.03 -10.39 -7.94
N ASP A 17 38.65 -9.91 -9.02
CA ASP A 17 39.03 -8.50 -9.24
C ASP A 17 38.37 -7.93 -10.50
N CYS A 18 37.04 -7.77 -10.50
CA CYS A 18 36.33 -7.19 -11.64
C CYS A 18 36.29 -5.66 -11.56
N SER A 19 37.12 -4.95 -12.33
CA SER A 19 37.10 -3.47 -12.40
C SER A 19 35.83 -2.89 -13.06
N ARG A 20 34.95 -3.73 -13.61
CA ARG A 20 33.66 -3.35 -14.21
C ARG A 20 32.51 -3.35 -13.22
N HIS A 21 32.62 -4.08 -12.12
CA HIS A 21 31.62 -4.09 -11.06
C HIS A 21 32.17 -3.26 -9.92
N ASN A 22 31.53 -2.13 -9.64
CA ASN A 22 31.85 -1.34 -8.47
C ASN A 22 31.29 -2.08 -7.24
N PRO A 23 32.13 -2.62 -6.33
CA PRO A 23 31.67 -3.29 -5.12
C PRO A 23 30.91 -2.36 -4.16
N ASP A 24 31.00 -1.04 -4.35
CA ASP A 24 30.22 -0.05 -3.60
C ASP A 24 28.77 0.11 -4.10
N VAL A 25 28.41 -0.48 -5.26
CA VAL A 25 27.02 -0.50 -5.72
C VAL A 25 26.31 -1.60 -4.96
N ALA A 26 25.70 -1.21 -3.84
CA ALA A 26 24.83 -2.09 -3.09
C ALA A 26 23.80 -2.74 -4.04
N PRO A 27 23.60 -4.06 -3.95
CA PRO A 27 22.61 -4.74 -4.78
C PRO A 27 21.25 -4.07 -4.58
N GLU A 28 20.51 -3.93 -5.66
CA GLU A 28 19.20 -3.29 -5.64
C GLU A 28 18.32 -3.96 -4.58
N PRO A 29 17.48 -3.20 -3.84
CA PRO A 29 16.76 -3.76 -2.71
C PRO A 29 15.70 -4.77 -3.13
N TRP A 30 15.32 -4.86 -4.40
CA TRP A 30 14.40 -5.87 -4.92
C TRP A 30 15.09 -7.13 -5.45
N SER A 31 16.43 -7.19 -5.53
CA SER A 31 17.13 -8.39 -6.00
C SER A 31 16.80 -9.60 -5.11
N GLY A 32 16.25 -10.66 -5.73
CA GLY A 32 15.80 -11.87 -5.05
C GLY A 32 14.44 -11.77 -4.33
N LEU A 33 13.74 -10.64 -4.42
CA LEU A 33 12.46 -10.41 -3.75
C LEU A 33 11.30 -10.84 -4.65
N LEU A 34 10.87 -12.09 -4.47
CA LEU A 34 9.81 -12.73 -5.25
C LEU A 34 8.47 -12.72 -4.51
N ILE A 35 7.46 -12.03 -5.07
CA ILE A 35 6.12 -11.89 -4.50
C ILE A 35 5.06 -12.48 -5.43
N HIS A 36 3.95 -12.96 -4.86
CA HIS A 36 2.79 -13.40 -5.64
C HIS A 36 2.23 -12.30 -6.54
N LYS A 37 1.94 -12.60 -7.82
CA LYS A 37 1.54 -11.60 -8.82
C LYS A 37 0.32 -10.76 -8.42
N GLN A 38 -0.64 -11.32 -7.68
CA GLN A 38 -1.82 -10.57 -7.25
C GLN A 38 -1.51 -9.50 -6.21
N LEU A 39 -0.57 -9.78 -5.29
CA LEU A 39 -0.13 -8.79 -4.32
C LEU A 39 0.70 -7.70 -5.01
N ASP A 40 1.57 -8.09 -5.93
CA ASP A 40 2.33 -7.17 -6.78
C ASP A 40 1.39 -6.22 -7.56
N GLN A 41 0.35 -6.77 -8.21
CA GLN A 41 -0.65 -5.98 -8.93
C GLN A 41 -1.44 -5.05 -8.01
N ALA A 42 -1.87 -5.51 -6.84
CA ALA A 42 -2.61 -4.67 -5.90
C ALA A 42 -1.77 -3.48 -5.41
N ILE A 43 -0.47 -3.68 -5.20
CA ILE A 43 0.46 -2.61 -4.83
C ILE A 43 0.68 -1.66 -6.02
N GLU A 44 0.82 -2.19 -7.23
CA GLU A 44 0.94 -1.39 -8.46
C GLU A 44 -0.29 -0.50 -8.68
N ASP A 45 -1.51 -1.05 -8.57
CA ASP A 45 -2.77 -0.32 -8.72
C ASP A 45 -2.91 0.78 -7.65
N PHE A 46 -2.49 0.48 -6.42
CA PHE A 46 -2.46 1.46 -5.32
C PHE A 46 -1.50 2.62 -5.62
N TYR A 47 -0.28 2.35 -6.09
CA TYR A 47 0.65 3.42 -6.45
C TYR A 47 0.22 4.20 -7.68
N ASN A 48 -0.34 3.56 -8.70
CA ASN A 48 -0.89 4.27 -9.84
C ASN A 48 -2.03 5.21 -9.42
N ALA A 49 -2.93 4.77 -8.54
CA ALA A 49 -3.97 5.64 -7.99
C ALA A 49 -3.38 6.86 -7.24
N ILE A 50 -2.32 6.67 -6.47
CA ILE A 50 -1.61 7.76 -5.78
C ILE A 50 -0.99 8.74 -6.78
N LEU A 51 -0.23 8.23 -7.76
CA LEU A 51 0.43 9.06 -8.76
C LEU A 51 -0.59 9.83 -9.61
N ASP A 52 -1.69 9.21 -9.99
CA ASP A 52 -2.73 9.83 -10.79
C ASP A 52 -3.47 10.94 -10.04
N GLN A 53 -3.88 10.68 -8.80
CA GLN A 53 -4.64 11.65 -8.01
C GLN A 53 -3.77 12.77 -7.47
N PHE A 54 -2.56 12.46 -6.99
CA PHE A 54 -1.71 13.45 -6.33
C PHE A 54 -0.79 14.18 -7.29
N ILE A 55 -0.20 13.51 -8.28
CA ILE A 55 0.92 14.06 -9.07
C ILE A 55 0.46 14.48 -10.45
N ASN A 56 -0.22 13.60 -11.18
CA ASN A 56 -0.64 13.87 -12.55
C ASN A 56 -1.66 15.01 -12.65
N THR A 57 -2.42 15.31 -11.59
CA THR A 57 -3.39 16.42 -11.55
C THR A 57 -2.78 17.81 -11.65
N TRP A 58 -1.51 17.99 -11.26
CA TRP A 58 -0.79 19.27 -11.37
C TRP A 58 0.44 19.17 -12.27
N TYR A 59 1.17 18.05 -12.25
CA TYR A 59 2.42 17.93 -12.99
C TYR A 59 2.21 17.99 -14.50
N SER A 60 1.12 17.38 -15.01
CA SER A 60 0.73 17.44 -16.43
C SER A 60 0.44 18.86 -16.93
N LYS A 61 0.10 19.78 -16.03
CA LYS A 61 -0.12 21.21 -16.36
C LYS A 61 1.18 21.99 -16.48
N ILE A 62 2.26 21.50 -15.88
CA ILE A 62 3.58 22.14 -15.88
C ILE A 62 4.42 21.60 -17.04
N THR A 63 4.45 20.28 -17.21
CA THR A 63 5.25 19.63 -18.26
C THR A 63 4.62 18.33 -18.74
N LEU A 64 4.90 18.00 -20.00
CA LEU A 64 4.50 16.74 -20.63
C LEU A 64 5.57 15.64 -20.50
N GLN A 65 6.69 15.94 -19.84
CA GLN A 65 7.80 15.01 -19.69
C GLN A 65 7.61 14.05 -18.50
N PRO A 66 7.60 12.72 -18.67
CA PRO A 66 7.33 11.77 -17.58
C PRO A 66 8.48 11.54 -16.58
N PHE A 67 9.69 12.09 -16.83
CA PHE A 67 10.91 11.73 -16.10
C PHE A 67 10.76 11.78 -14.57
N PHE A 68 10.09 12.80 -14.05
CA PHE A 68 9.86 12.95 -12.62
C PHE A 68 8.95 11.84 -12.05
N ILE A 69 7.92 11.44 -12.79
CA ILE A 69 7.01 10.38 -12.39
C ILE A 69 7.76 9.04 -12.39
N ASP A 70 8.66 8.84 -13.36
CA ASP A 70 9.45 7.62 -13.43
C ASP A 70 10.44 7.50 -12.28
N GLU A 71 11.10 8.61 -11.93
CA GLU A 71 11.94 8.66 -10.73
C GLU A 71 11.12 8.34 -9.47
N LEU A 72 9.91 8.90 -9.35
CA LEU A 72 9.02 8.57 -8.24
C LEU A 72 8.63 7.09 -8.21
N ARG A 73 8.37 6.46 -9.37
CA ARG A 73 8.09 5.01 -9.44
C ARG A 73 9.29 4.20 -8.95
N LEU A 74 10.50 4.57 -9.35
CA LEU A 74 11.73 3.93 -8.91
C LEU A 74 11.91 4.07 -7.39
N GLN A 75 11.72 5.27 -6.86
CA GLN A 75 11.84 5.54 -5.42
C GLN A 75 10.75 4.83 -4.60
N LEU A 76 9.52 4.72 -5.13
CA LEU A 76 8.46 3.92 -4.52
C LEU A 76 8.82 2.43 -4.48
N ARG A 77 9.33 1.88 -5.58
CA ARG A 77 9.83 0.49 -5.61
C ARG A 77 10.97 0.28 -4.63
N TYR A 78 11.95 1.19 -4.60
CA TYR A 78 13.09 1.13 -3.69
C TYR A 78 12.66 1.16 -2.23
N ALA A 79 11.82 2.13 -1.88
CA ALA A 79 11.24 2.31 -0.56
C ALA A 79 10.52 1.05 -0.08
N SER A 80 9.62 0.54 -0.92
CA SER A 80 8.77 -0.59 -0.55
C SER A 80 9.53 -1.91 -0.51
N ALA A 81 10.58 -2.06 -1.32
CA ALA A 81 11.47 -3.21 -1.25
C ALA A 81 12.24 -3.24 0.08
N ASN A 82 12.75 -2.08 0.52
CA ASN A 82 13.41 -1.94 1.83
C ASN A 82 12.44 -2.21 2.99
N LEU A 83 11.24 -1.63 2.93
CA LEU A 83 10.19 -1.86 3.92
C LEU A 83 9.81 -3.34 3.99
N LEU A 84 9.64 -3.99 2.84
CA LEU A 84 9.26 -5.40 2.79
C LEU A 84 10.39 -6.31 3.29
N LYS A 85 11.64 -6.07 2.91
CA LYS A 85 12.81 -6.80 3.45
C LYS A 85 12.89 -6.70 4.97
N ARG A 86 12.54 -5.54 5.54
CA ARG A 86 12.47 -5.34 7.00
C ARG A 86 11.27 -6.06 7.59
N ALA A 87 10.09 -5.93 6.98
CA ALA A 87 8.85 -6.56 7.43
C ALA A 87 8.97 -8.09 7.48
N LEU A 88 9.61 -8.72 6.49
CA LEU A 88 9.82 -10.16 6.44
C LEU A 88 10.72 -10.70 7.55
N LYS A 89 11.51 -9.83 8.22
CA LYS A 89 12.36 -10.21 9.37
C LYS A 89 11.62 -10.11 10.71
N ILE A 90 10.42 -9.53 10.73
CA ILE A 90 9.66 -9.31 11.96
C ILE A 90 9.02 -10.63 12.41
N ASP A 91 9.15 -10.93 13.69
CA ASP A 91 8.36 -11.98 14.33
C ASP A 91 6.95 -11.46 14.61
N TYR A 92 6.02 -11.79 13.70
CA TYR A 92 4.63 -11.37 13.81
C TYR A 92 3.94 -11.93 15.05
N ALA A 93 4.28 -13.16 15.47
CA ALA A 93 3.65 -13.77 16.64
C ALA A 93 4.02 -12.99 17.90
N ARG A 94 5.31 -12.67 18.04
CA ARG A 94 5.81 -11.84 19.14
C ARG A 94 5.24 -10.42 19.11
N LEU A 95 5.27 -9.76 17.95
CA LEU A 95 4.73 -8.40 17.80
C LEU A 95 3.26 -8.32 18.23
N ILE A 96 2.44 -9.27 17.77
CA ILE A 96 1.01 -9.29 18.09
C ILE A 96 0.79 -9.57 19.58
N THR A 97 1.40 -10.62 20.10
CA THR A 97 1.12 -11.11 21.47
C THR A 97 1.74 -10.25 22.57
N GLU A 98 2.95 -9.72 22.36
CA GLU A 98 3.68 -8.97 23.40
C GLU A 98 3.50 -7.46 23.30
N ARG A 99 3.17 -6.90 22.12
CA ARG A 99 3.08 -5.45 21.91
C ARG A 99 1.68 -4.98 21.52
N LEU A 100 1.14 -5.46 20.40
CA LEU A 100 -0.11 -4.91 19.84
C LEU A 100 -1.32 -5.25 20.72
N VAL A 101 -1.50 -6.51 21.09
CA VAL A 101 -2.62 -6.96 21.94
C VAL A 101 -2.58 -6.29 23.32
N PRO A 102 -1.45 -6.29 24.05
CA PRO A 102 -1.36 -5.59 25.33
C PRO A 102 -1.61 -4.08 25.22
N CYS A 103 -1.20 -3.43 24.13
CA CYS A 103 -1.49 -2.02 23.89
C CYS A 103 -3.00 -1.77 23.73
N ALA A 104 -3.68 -2.56 22.90
CA ALA A 104 -5.13 -2.46 22.71
C ALA A 104 -5.90 -2.76 24.00
N LEU A 105 -5.49 -3.78 24.76
CA LEU A 105 -6.10 -4.11 26.04
C LEU A 105 -5.89 -3.03 27.10
N ARG A 106 -4.71 -2.41 27.17
CA ARG A 106 -4.45 -1.29 28.08
C ARG A 106 -5.32 -0.09 27.73
N HIS A 107 -5.45 0.22 26.43
CA HIS A 107 -6.32 1.28 25.96
C HIS A 107 -7.78 1.04 26.38
N HIS A 108 -8.29 -0.18 26.18
CA HIS A 108 -9.62 -0.59 26.65
C HIS A 108 -9.77 -0.49 28.18
N ALA A 109 -8.78 -0.97 28.94
CA ALA A 109 -8.80 -0.95 30.40
C ALA A 109 -8.87 0.48 30.97
N VAL A 110 -8.08 1.40 30.41
CA VAL A 110 -8.09 2.81 30.83
C VAL A 110 -9.45 3.46 30.57
N ILE A 111 -10.03 3.23 29.39
CA ILE A 111 -11.33 3.83 29.03
C ILE A 111 -12.47 3.22 29.87
N SER A 112 -12.48 1.91 30.06
CA SER A 112 -13.49 1.22 30.87
C SER A 112 -13.41 1.57 32.36
N SER A 113 -12.24 1.99 32.86
CA SER A 113 -12.08 2.52 34.22
C SER A 113 -12.64 3.93 34.43
N GLY A 114 -13.08 4.61 33.35
CA GLY A 114 -13.57 5.99 33.39
C GLY A 114 -12.45 7.05 33.47
N ALA A 115 -11.18 6.64 33.44
CA ALA A 115 -10.04 7.55 33.41
C ALA A 115 -9.89 8.20 32.03
N LYS A 116 -9.47 9.47 31.99
CA LYS A 116 -9.11 10.13 30.72
C LYS A 116 -7.78 9.55 30.22
N PRO A 117 -7.74 8.90 29.04
CA PRO A 117 -6.49 8.37 28.53
C PRO A 117 -5.54 9.51 28.15
N ALA A 118 -4.24 9.30 28.34
CA ALA A 118 -3.22 10.22 27.85
C ALA A 118 -3.26 10.21 26.32
N LEU A 119 -3.85 11.24 25.72
CA LEU A 119 -4.06 11.36 24.28
C LEU A 119 -2.71 11.38 23.56
N HIS A 120 -2.59 10.58 22.51
CA HIS A 120 -1.47 10.64 21.60
C HIS A 120 -1.40 12.04 20.95
N VAL A 121 -0.20 12.59 20.75
CA VAL A 121 0.00 13.96 20.24
C VAL A 121 -0.73 14.20 18.91
N ALA A 122 -0.76 13.17 18.05
CA ALA A 122 -1.46 13.21 16.76
C ALA A 122 -3.00 13.16 16.88
N ALA A 123 -3.54 12.61 17.97
CA ALA A 123 -5.00 12.47 18.15
C ALA A 123 -5.65 13.76 18.70
N CYS A 124 -4.86 14.77 19.10
CA CYS A 124 -5.37 15.99 19.71
C CYS A 124 -6.16 16.88 18.74
N ASN A 125 -5.69 17.04 17.49
CA ASN A 125 -6.37 17.78 16.43
C ASN A 125 -5.74 17.50 15.06
N ARG A 126 -6.43 17.84 13.97
CA ARG A 126 -5.98 17.59 12.58
C ARG A 126 -4.65 18.27 12.23
N ALA A 127 -4.33 19.42 12.82
CA ALA A 127 -3.07 20.11 12.57
C ALA A 127 -1.89 19.41 13.27
N ALA A 128 -2.08 18.97 14.51
CA ALA A 128 -1.12 18.17 15.27
C ALA A 128 -0.90 16.80 14.62
N GLU A 129 -1.97 16.20 14.12
CA GLU A 129 -1.93 14.98 13.33
C GLU A 129 -1.02 15.11 12.11
N MET A 130 -1.30 16.10 11.26
CA MET A 130 -0.51 16.36 10.07
C MET A 130 0.94 16.67 10.41
N LYS A 131 1.17 17.43 11.50
CA LYS A 131 2.53 17.74 11.97
C LYS A 131 3.27 16.49 12.42
N TYR A 132 2.62 15.60 13.16
CA TYR A 132 3.18 14.33 13.60
C TYR A 132 3.51 13.45 12.38
N LEU A 133 2.57 13.27 11.45
CA LEU A 133 2.80 12.45 10.25
C LEU A 133 3.92 13.01 9.37
N ARG A 134 4.01 14.33 9.20
CA ARG A 134 5.15 14.96 8.51
C ARG A 134 6.47 14.68 9.20
N SER A 135 6.50 14.79 10.53
CA SER A 135 7.71 14.54 11.33
C SER A 135 8.13 13.07 11.27
N LEU A 136 7.16 12.16 11.33
CA LEU A 136 7.37 10.72 11.17
C LEU A 136 7.96 10.42 9.79
N THR A 137 7.31 10.88 8.72
CA THR A 137 7.81 10.69 7.35
C THR A 137 9.20 11.27 7.18
N GLU A 138 9.49 12.47 7.71
CA GLU A 138 10.81 13.09 7.65
C GLU A 138 11.94 12.21 8.23
N VAL A 139 11.63 11.50 9.32
CA VAL A 139 12.56 10.57 9.98
C VAL A 139 12.72 9.27 9.19
N LEU A 140 11.65 8.81 8.54
CA LEU A 140 11.64 7.56 7.77
C LEU A 140 12.28 7.69 6.38
N LEU A 141 12.13 8.83 5.71
CA LEU A 141 12.66 9.06 4.35
C LEU A 141 14.14 8.65 4.18
N PRO A 142 15.10 9.09 5.02
CA PRO A 142 16.50 8.71 4.86
C PRO A 142 16.79 7.22 5.12
N LEU A 143 15.88 6.50 5.78
CA LEU A 143 16.04 5.07 6.08
C LEU A 143 15.49 4.17 4.96
N VAL A 144 14.65 4.75 4.10
CA VAL A 144 13.82 4.01 3.16
C VAL A 144 14.16 4.36 1.70
N LEU A 145 14.48 5.64 1.42
CA LEU A 145 14.85 6.13 0.08
C LEU A 145 16.33 5.94 -0.25
N GLN A 146 16.66 6.11 -1.53
CA GLN A 146 18.05 6.12 -1.96
C GLN A 146 18.82 7.33 -1.38
N PRO A 147 20.08 7.15 -0.94
CA PRO A 147 20.89 8.23 -0.34
C PRO A 147 21.13 9.42 -1.27
N ASN A 148 21.16 9.20 -2.59
CA ASN A 148 21.43 10.25 -3.58
C ASN A 148 20.28 11.27 -3.66
N GLU A 149 19.03 10.80 -3.59
CA GLU A 149 17.84 11.63 -3.73
C GLU A 149 17.43 12.36 -2.43
N THR A 150 17.95 11.91 -1.28
CA THR A 150 17.64 12.56 0.01
C THR A 150 18.24 13.97 0.13
N ASN A 151 19.23 14.29 -0.70
CA ASN A 151 19.87 15.60 -0.77
C ASN A 151 19.03 16.64 -1.52
N ASN A 152 18.08 16.21 -2.37
CA ASN A 152 17.21 17.12 -3.10
C ASN A 152 16.06 17.60 -2.19
N SER A 153 16.13 18.85 -1.76
CA SER A 153 15.14 19.43 -0.85
C SER A 153 13.73 19.46 -1.44
N VAL A 154 13.59 19.69 -2.75
CA VAL A 154 12.28 19.75 -3.42
C VAL A 154 11.65 18.37 -3.46
N PHE A 155 12.44 17.36 -3.86
CA PHE A 155 12.00 15.97 -3.88
C PHE A 155 11.60 15.48 -2.49
N ARG A 156 12.45 15.72 -1.49
CA ARG A 156 12.18 15.37 -0.08
C ARG A 156 10.89 15.97 0.44
N VAL A 157 10.64 17.26 0.19
CA VAL A 157 9.40 17.92 0.63
C VAL A 157 8.18 17.33 -0.08
N LEU A 158 8.27 17.08 -1.39
CA LEU A 158 7.18 16.52 -2.16
C LEU A 158 6.83 15.10 -1.71
N VAL A 159 7.83 14.24 -1.56
CA VAL A 159 7.64 12.87 -1.09
C VAL A 159 7.13 12.85 0.36
N ARG A 160 7.59 13.79 1.21
CA ARG A 160 7.04 13.94 2.56
C ARG A 160 5.55 14.27 2.53
N GLU A 161 5.13 15.27 1.75
CA GLU A 161 3.71 15.65 1.68
C GLU A 161 2.85 14.55 1.05
N LEU A 162 3.39 13.82 0.07
CA LEU A 162 2.75 12.67 -0.52
C LEU A 162 2.46 11.59 0.53
N PHE A 163 3.49 11.14 1.25
CA PHE A 163 3.30 10.07 2.23
C PHE A 163 2.57 10.53 3.47
N ALA A 164 2.90 11.69 4.04
CA ALA A 164 2.24 12.18 5.25
C ALA A 164 0.76 12.50 4.99
N GLY A 165 0.46 13.20 3.89
CA GLY A 165 -0.87 13.70 3.61
C GLY A 165 -1.78 12.73 2.88
N TRP A 166 -1.28 12.06 1.83
CA TRP A 166 -2.14 11.21 1.00
C TRP A 166 -2.15 9.75 1.43
N VAL A 167 -1.02 9.23 1.90
CA VAL A 167 -0.91 7.82 2.27
C VAL A 167 -1.24 7.62 3.76
N LEU A 168 -0.41 8.13 4.66
CA LEU A 168 -0.52 7.88 6.09
C LEU A 168 -1.79 8.49 6.68
N LEU A 169 -2.11 9.75 6.35
CA LEU A 169 -3.33 10.37 6.87
C LEU A 169 -4.57 9.58 6.45
N SER A 170 -4.70 9.27 5.17
CA SER A 170 -5.82 8.49 4.64
C SER A 170 -5.91 7.11 5.30
N LEU A 171 -4.77 6.42 5.45
CA LEU A 171 -4.71 5.12 6.14
C LEU A 171 -5.18 5.24 7.60
N THR A 172 -4.70 6.24 8.34
CA THR A 172 -5.10 6.43 9.74
C THR A 172 -6.57 6.81 9.89
N ASP A 173 -7.13 7.56 8.94
CA ASP A 173 -8.57 7.88 8.93
C ASP A 173 -9.42 6.64 8.63
N VAL A 174 -9.01 5.82 7.65
CA VAL A 174 -9.70 4.56 7.31
C VAL A 174 -9.64 3.55 8.47
N LEU A 175 -8.48 3.42 9.12
CA LEU A 175 -8.33 2.51 10.27
C LEU A 175 -9.04 3.02 11.53
N ALA A 176 -9.28 4.33 11.65
CA ALA A 176 -10.04 4.91 12.75
C ALA A 176 -11.56 4.90 12.51
N ASP A 177 -12.01 4.66 11.27
CA ASP A 177 -13.42 4.68 10.90
C ASP A 177 -14.17 3.49 11.54
N PRO A 178 -15.16 3.74 12.42
CA PRO A 178 -15.94 2.68 13.04
C PRO A 178 -16.65 1.79 12.00
N TYR A 179 -17.06 2.32 10.85
CA TYR A 179 -17.68 1.53 9.79
C TYR A 179 -16.72 0.46 9.25
N ILE A 180 -15.47 0.86 8.96
CA ILE A 180 -14.43 -0.02 8.45
C ILE A 180 -14.04 -1.04 9.53
N LEU A 181 -13.90 -0.62 10.78
CA LEU A 181 -13.61 -1.53 11.89
C LEU A 181 -14.73 -2.56 12.08
N ASN A 182 -15.99 -2.15 12.01
CA ASN A 182 -17.14 -3.05 12.09
C ASN A 182 -17.13 -4.05 10.90
N ALA A 183 -16.80 -3.61 9.69
CA ALA A 183 -16.64 -4.48 8.53
C ALA A 183 -15.49 -5.49 8.72
N LEU A 184 -14.33 -5.06 9.24
CA LEU A 184 -13.19 -5.93 9.54
C LEU A 184 -13.53 -6.97 10.61
N ILE A 185 -14.30 -6.59 11.64
CA ILE A 185 -14.79 -7.50 12.67
C ILE A 185 -15.71 -8.55 12.07
N ILE A 186 -16.65 -8.15 11.21
CA ILE A 186 -17.54 -9.09 10.51
C ILE A 186 -16.71 -10.05 9.67
N LEU A 187 -15.78 -9.55 8.85
CA LEU A 187 -14.89 -10.37 8.02
C LEU A 187 -14.03 -11.34 8.85
N ALA A 188 -13.56 -10.92 10.02
CA ALA A 188 -12.78 -11.77 10.91
C ALA A 188 -13.63 -12.84 11.65
N THR A 189 -14.94 -12.60 11.79
CA THR A 189 -15.86 -13.46 12.57
C THR A 189 -16.76 -14.32 11.68
N SER A 190 -16.91 -13.97 10.39
CA SER A 190 -17.67 -14.74 9.41
C SER A 190 -17.00 -16.10 9.16
N ASP A 191 -17.80 -17.17 9.11
CA ASP A 191 -17.34 -18.52 8.69
C ASP A 191 -17.05 -18.60 7.18
N GLU A 192 -17.29 -17.53 6.43
CA GLU A 192 -16.92 -17.44 5.02
C GLU A 192 -15.39 -17.44 4.93
N THR A 193 -14.82 -18.56 4.50
CA THR A 193 -13.43 -18.62 4.04
C THR A 193 -13.26 -17.48 3.04
N MET A 194 -12.35 -16.54 3.34
CA MET A 194 -12.00 -15.46 2.41
C MET A 194 -11.94 -16.05 1.01
N SER A 195 -12.71 -15.45 0.08
CA SER A 195 -12.80 -15.90 -1.31
C SER A 195 -11.42 -16.34 -1.78
N GLU A 196 -11.28 -17.62 -2.17
CA GLU A 196 -10.03 -18.15 -2.66
C GLU A 196 -9.52 -17.19 -3.74
N LEU A 197 -8.29 -16.70 -3.53
CA LEU A 197 -7.61 -15.82 -4.47
C LEU A 197 -7.84 -16.36 -5.88
N PRO A 198 -8.37 -15.55 -6.82
CA PRO A 198 -8.83 -16.06 -8.11
C PRO A 198 -7.73 -16.92 -8.71
N THR A 199 -8.08 -18.16 -9.10
CA THR A 199 -7.17 -19.15 -9.66
C THR A 199 -6.66 -18.67 -11.02
N THR A 200 -5.71 -17.73 -11.03
CA THR A 200 -4.77 -17.35 -12.10
C THR A 200 -3.91 -16.19 -11.59
N PRO A 201 -2.62 -16.10 -11.96
CA PRO A 201 -1.62 -17.15 -12.07
C PRO A 201 -0.76 -17.24 -10.79
N ASN A 202 -0.58 -18.44 -10.23
CA ASN A 202 0.21 -18.68 -9.01
C ASN A 202 1.70 -18.79 -9.34
N TYR A 203 2.28 -17.71 -9.87
CA TYR A 203 3.73 -17.58 -9.98
C TYR A 203 4.19 -16.34 -9.22
N LYS A 204 5.47 -16.37 -8.84
CA LYS A 204 6.11 -15.25 -8.17
C LYS A 204 6.80 -14.37 -9.20
N VAL A 205 6.61 -13.07 -9.07
CA VAL A 205 7.28 -12.04 -9.87
C VAL A 205 8.30 -11.31 -9.02
N GLU A 206 9.30 -10.75 -9.70
CA GLU A 206 10.17 -9.78 -9.05
C GLU A 206 9.36 -8.55 -8.66
N PHE A 207 9.56 -8.08 -7.43
CA PHE A 207 8.78 -7.02 -6.83
C PHE A 207 8.74 -5.74 -7.68
N LEU A 208 7.55 -5.35 -8.15
CA LEU A 208 7.24 -4.11 -8.86
C LEU A 208 8.13 -3.83 -10.09
N GLU A 209 8.64 -4.87 -10.74
CA GLU A 209 9.45 -4.71 -11.95
C GLU A 209 8.64 -4.02 -13.06
N THR A 210 7.41 -4.51 -13.32
CA THR A 210 6.51 -3.97 -14.33
C THR A 210 6.15 -2.51 -14.05
N PHE A 211 5.87 -2.17 -12.80
CA PHE A 211 5.57 -0.80 -12.38
C PHE A 211 6.68 0.19 -12.74
N THR A 212 7.95 -0.17 -12.52
CA THR A 212 9.08 0.71 -12.91
C THR A 212 9.35 0.73 -14.42
N ARG A 213 9.08 -0.38 -15.12
CA ARG A 213 9.30 -0.50 -16.57
C ARG A 213 8.14 -0.02 -17.43
N GLN A 214 7.00 0.29 -16.83
CA GLN A 214 5.79 0.70 -17.53
C GLN A 214 6.05 1.85 -18.50
N THR A 215 6.94 2.78 -18.14
CA THR A 215 7.30 3.92 -18.98
C THR A 215 8.39 3.60 -19.99
N GLU A 216 9.29 2.66 -19.74
CA GLU A 216 10.26 2.19 -20.76
C GLU A 216 9.52 1.67 -22.00
N CYS A 217 8.40 0.96 -21.81
CA CYS A 217 7.50 0.56 -22.90
C CYS A 217 6.87 1.76 -23.62
N VAL A 218 6.55 2.86 -22.93
CA VAL A 218 6.04 4.12 -23.53
C VAL A 218 7.13 4.85 -24.32
N TYR A 219 8.39 4.82 -23.85
CA TYR A 219 9.53 5.43 -24.55
C TYR A 219 10.03 4.59 -25.73
N THR A 220 10.00 3.25 -25.65
CA THR A 220 10.27 2.37 -26.82
C THR A 220 9.09 2.33 -27.80
N ALA A 221 7.85 2.50 -27.32
CA ALA A 221 6.67 2.67 -28.18
C ALA A 221 6.60 4.05 -28.85
N ARG A 222 7.48 5.01 -28.51
CA ARG A 222 7.66 6.19 -29.35
C ARG A 222 8.35 5.80 -30.65
N CYS A 223 7.55 5.41 -31.63
CA CYS A 223 7.96 5.36 -33.03
C CYS A 223 6.95 6.12 -33.91
N ARG A 224 7.47 7.21 -34.52
CA ARG A 224 7.10 7.77 -35.84
C ARG A 224 5.65 8.26 -36.01
N LEU A 225 5.42 9.57 -35.79
CA LEU A 225 4.50 10.54 -36.43
C LEU A 225 3.06 10.14 -36.93
N LEU A 226 2.65 8.88 -36.90
CA LEU A 226 1.47 8.32 -37.54
C LEU A 226 0.85 7.20 -36.68
N GLN A 227 0.58 7.48 -35.41
CA GLN A 227 -0.36 6.67 -34.64
C GLN A 227 -1.69 7.42 -34.54
N LEU A 228 -2.70 6.90 -35.23
CA LEU A 228 -4.09 7.23 -34.92
C LEU A 228 -4.58 6.30 -33.82
N ASP A 229 -5.19 6.88 -32.79
CA ASP A 229 -5.82 6.16 -31.71
C ASP A 229 -7.05 5.40 -32.24
N VAL A 230 -7.19 4.13 -31.88
CA VAL A 230 -8.30 3.28 -32.34
C VAL A 230 -9.63 3.86 -31.89
N GLU A 231 -9.71 4.49 -30.71
CA GLU A 231 -10.94 5.17 -30.27
C GLU A 231 -11.29 6.36 -31.18
N THR A 232 -10.28 7.10 -31.66
CA THR A 232 -10.48 8.21 -32.61
C THR A 232 -10.92 7.73 -34.00
N VAL A 233 -10.36 6.61 -34.48
CA VAL A 233 -10.73 5.97 -35.76
C VAL A 233 -12.14 5.38 -35.70
N LEU A 234 -12.51 4.79 -34.56
CA LEU A 234 -13.86 4.23 -34.35
C LEU A 234 -14.93 5.31 -34.18
N SER A 235 -14.55 6.52 -33.76
CA SER A 235 -15.44 7.67 -33.60
C SER A 235 -15.71 8.40 -34.92
N GLN A 236 -14.78 8.35 -35.88
CA GLN A 236 -14.91 9.01 -37.18
C GLN A 236 -15.45 8.05 -38.25
N GLN A 237 -16.65 8.36 -38.77
CA GLN A 237 -17.40 7.47 -39.67
C GLN A 237 -16.66 7.17 -41.00
N GLU A 238 -15.90 8.12 -41.54
CA GLU A 238 -15.15 7.94 -42.80
C GLU A 238 -13.95 6.99 -42.63
N GLN A 239 -13.24 7.10 -41.51
CA GLN A 239 -12.05 6.28 -41.21
C GLN A 239 -12.44 4.85 -40.80
N LEU A 240 -13.55 4.71 -40.06
CA LEU A 240 -14.17 3.42 -39.77
C LEU A 240 -14.54 2.69 -41.06
N TYR A 241 -15.10 3.39 -42.05
CA TYR A 241 -15.49 2.79 -43.32
C TYR A 241 -14.26 2.34 -44.14
N ALA A 242 -13.20 3.14 -44.18
CA ALA A 242 -11.93 2.78 -44.82
C ALA A 242 -11.28 1.55 -44.16
N LEU A 243 -11.32 1.47 -42.82
CA LEU A 243 -10.85 0.31 -42.06
C LEU A 243 -11.70 -0.95 -42.32
N MET A 244 -13.04 -0.81 -42.34
CA MET A 244 -13.95 -1.92 -42.65
C MET A 244 -13.74 -2.45 -44.06
N GLN A 245 -13.48 -1.57 -45.03
CA GLN A 245 -13.20 -1.96 -46.42
C GLN A 245 -11.89 -2.76 -46.52
N HIS A 246 -10.85 -2.35 -45.77
CA HIS A 246 -9.59 -3.08 -45.71
C HIS A 246 -9.74 -4.46 -45.02
N LEU A 247 -10.49 -4.52 -43.91
CA LEU A 247 -10.74 -5.75 -43.16
C LEU A 247 -11.65 -6.74 -43.90
N LYS A 248 -12.54 -6.25 -44.76
CA LYS A 248 -13.34 -7.05 -45.68
C LYS A 248 -12.50 -7.71 -46.77
N THR A 249 -11.38 -7.08 -47.14
CA THR A 249 -10.43 -7.59 -48.14
C THR A 249 -9.50 -8.67 -47.56
N THR A 250 -9.22 -8.60 -46.26
CA THR A 250 -8.31 -9.53 -45.54
C THR A 250 -9.03 -10.67 -44.83
N GLY A 251 -10.36 -10.73 -44.87
CA GLY A 251 -11.16 -11.85 -44.34
C GLY A 251 -11.38 -11.85 -42.81
N HIS A 252 -10.98 -10.78 -42.11
CA HIS A 252 -10.95 -10.70 -40.64
C HIS A 252 -12.10 -9.87 -40.04
N LEU A 253 -13.31 -9.95 -40.61
CA LEU A 253 -14.50 -9.25 -40.10
C LEU A 253 -14.89 -9.65 -38.66
N GLN A 254 -14.56 -10.88 -38.25
CA GLN A 254 -14.91 -11.43 -36.93
C GLN A 254 -14.19 -10.71 -35.78
N LEU A 255 -13.00 -10.16 -36.01
CA LEU A 255 -12.24 -9.39 -35.01
C LEU A 255 -12.94 -8.07 -34.65
N LEU A 256 -13.70 -7.50 -35.57
CA LEU A 256 -14.43 -6.24 -35.36
C LEU A 256 -15.76 -6.46 -34.62
N GLN A 257 -16.39 -7.63 -34.81
CA GLN A 257 -17.49 -8.11 -33.96
C GLN A 257 -17.00 -8.43 -32.55
N PHE A 258 -15.88 -9.16 -32.43
CA PHE A 258 -15.24 -9.46 -31.15
C PHE A 258 -14.83 -8.19 -30.37
N TYR A 259 -14.31 -7.17 -31.06
CA TYR A 259 -13.98 -5.88 -30.44
C TYR A 259 -15.24 -5.15 -29.92
N LYS A 260 -16.35 -5.17 -30.67
CA LYS A 260 -17.64 -4.64 -30.20
C LYS A 260 -18.20 -5.41 -29.01
N ASP A 261 -18.00 -6.73 -28.97
CA ASP A 261 -18.47 -7.59 -27.89
C ASP A 261 -17.62 -7.43 -26.60
N ILE A 262 -16.32 -7.17 -26.72
CA ILE A 262 -15.42 -6.92 -25.59
C ILE A 262 -15.67 -5.56 -24.94
N SER A 263 -15.95 -4.51 -25.72
CA SER A 263 -16.25 -3.19 -25.16
C SER A 263 -17.57 -3.15 -24.36
N LEU A 264 -18.47 -4.12 -24.57
CA LEU A 264 -19.68 -4.30 -23.76
C LEU A 264 -19.43 -5.08 -22.45
N LEU A 265 -18.29 -5.78 -22.31
CA LEU A 265 -17.99 -6.61 -21.15
C LEU A 265 -17.17 -5.89 -20.05
N PHE A 266 -16.53 -4.76 -20.36
CA PHE A 266 -15.73 -3.98 -19.40
C PHE A 266 -16.36 -2.64 -19.00
N GLY A 267 -17.69 -2.61 -18.88
CA GLY A 267 -18.43 -1.49 -18.30
C GLY A 267 -18.63 -1.64 -16.79
N LYS A 268 -17.79 -0.96 -16.00
CA LYS A 268 -18.02 -0.55 -14.60
C LYS A 268 -18.60 -1.63 -13.65
N LYS A 269 -17.72 -2.40 -13.01
CA LYS A 269 -18.01 -2.95 -11.68
C LYS A 269 -18.02 -1.80 -10.67
N ASN A 270 -19.19 -1.24 -10.44
CA ASN A 270 -19.44 -0.43 -9.25
C ASN A 270 -19.45 -1.35 -8.03
N LEU A 271 -18.84 -0.87 -6.96
CA LEU A 271 -18.89 -1.45 -5.62
C LEU A 271 -20.35 -1.75 -5.24
N GLY A 272 -20.56 -2.85 -4.53
CA GLY A 272 -21.87 -3.28 -4.04
C GLY A 272 -22.59 -2.23 -3.19
N PRO A 273 -23.89 -2.42 -2.92
CA PRO A 273 -24.70 -1.45 -2.22
C PRO A 273 -24.18 -1.20 -0.81
N ARG A 274 -24.05 0.07 -0.42
CA ARG A 274 -23.90 0.46 0.98
C ARG A 274 -25.13 -0.01 1.76
N ILE A 275 -24.91 -0.85 2.75
CA ILE A 275 -25.88 -1.19 3.79
C ILE A 275 -25.94 -0.03 4.80
N ASP A 276 -27.10 0.22 5.39
CA ASP A 276 -27.29 1.27 6.39
C ASP A 276 -26.41 1.00 7.63
N VAL A 277 -25.84 2.07 8.21
CA VAL A 277 -24.80 2.02 9.24
C VAL A 277 -25.30 1.33 10.53
N VAL A 278 -26.61 1.39 10.77
CA VAL A 278 -27.28 0.80 11.94
C VAL A 278 -27.44 -0.72 11.79
N GLU A 279 -27.82 -1.19 10.61
CA GLU A 279 -28.07 -2.62 10.33
C GLU A 279 -26.77 -3.43 10.32
N GLN A 280 -25.69 -2.85 9.78
CA GLN A 280 -24.35 -3.45 9.82
C GLN A 280 -23.79 -3.55 11.24
N ARG A 281 -24.07 -2.55 12.09
CA ARG A 281 -23.70 -2.56 13.51
C ARG A 281 -24.39 -3.68 14.28
N GLU A 282 -25.68 -3.89 14.03
CA GLU A 282 -26.48 -4.93 14.70
C GLU A 282 -26.06 -6.33 14.26
N MET A 283 -25.74 -6.53 12.98
CA MET A 283 -25.21 -7.81 12.48
C MET A 283 -23.84 -8.14 13.07
N ALA A 284 -22.91 -7.18 13.13
CA ALA A 284 -21.60 -7.37 13.77
C ALA A 284 -21.73 -7.77 15.25
N ARG A 285 -22.62 -7.08 15.98
CA ARG A 285 -22.89 -7.34 17.39
C ARG A 285 -23.50 -8.73 17.61
N ALA A 286 -24.47 -9.11 16.79
CA ALA A 286 -25.14 -10.41 16.88
C ALA A 286 -24.20 -11.59 16.55
N GLN A 287 -23.31 -11.44 15.57
CA GLN A 287 -22.33 -12.47 15.20
C GLN A 287 -21.25 -12.67 16.27
N LEU A 288 -20.73 -11.59 16.86
CA LEU A 288 -19.78 -11.67 17.97
C LEU A 288 -20.38 -12.38 19.19
N LEU A 289 -21.60 -12.01 19.58
CA LEU A 289 -22.27 -12.60 20.75
C LEU A 289 -22.65 -14.07 20.53
N ARG A 290 -22.88 -14.50 19.28
CA ARG A 290 -23.20 -15.90 18.93
C ARG A 290 -22.00 -16.85 19.09
N ARG A 291 -20.77 -16.35 18.96
CA ARG A 291 -19.53 -17.15 19.11
C ARG A 291 -19.06 -17.27 20.56
N VAL A 292 -19.60 -16.45 21.47
CA VAL A 292 -19.23 -16.47 22.88
C VAL A 292 -20.21 -17.38 23.64
N PRO A 293 -19.74 -18.50 24.23
CA PRO A 293 -20.63 -19.36 25.01
C PRO A 293 -21.23 -18.58 26.19
N ALA A 294 -22.55 -18.68 26.38
CA ALA A 294 -23.34 -17.98 27.40
C ALA A 294 -22.88 -18.26 28.85
N THR A 295 -21.97 -19.21 29.05
CA THR A 295 -21.34 -19.56 30.33
C THR A 295 -20.39 -18.47 30.85
N PHE A 296 -19.96 -17.51 30.02
CA PHE A 296 -19.06 -16.42 30.43
C PHE A 296 -19.74 -15.04 30.33
N ALA A 297 -20.72 -14.78 31.21
CA ALA A 297 -21.44 -13.50 31.27
C ALA A 297 -20.50 -12.27 31.39
N ALA A 298 -19.39 -12.40 32.12
CA ALA A 298 -18.38 -11.34 32.25
C ALA A 298 -17.68 -11.01 30.92
N LEU A 299 -17.45 -12.00 30.06
CA LEU A 299 -16.82 -11.82 28.74
C LEU A 299 -17.77 -11.10 27.77
N ASN A 300 -19.07 -11.42 27.82
CA ASN A 300 -20.08 -10.71 27.03
C ASN A 300 -20.19 -9.23 27.40
N VAL A 301 -20.10 -8.89 28.69
CA VAL A 301 -20.08 -7.49 29.14
C VAL A 301 -18.80 -6.78 28.66
N ALA A 302 -17.64 -7.42 28.78
CA ALA A 302 -16.37 -6.86 28.32
C ALA A 302 -16.36 -6.61 26.79
N LEU A 303 -16.92 -7.53 26.01
CA LEU A 303 -17.03 -7.41 24.55
C LEU A 303 -17.99 -6.31 24.12
N ASN A 304 -19.15 -6.17 24.79
CA ASN A 304 -20.06 -5.05 24.51
C ASN A 304 -19.40 -3.71 24.83
N ASN A 305 -18.70 -3.60 25.96
CA ASN A 305 -17.96 -2.40 26.32
C ASN A 305 -16.83 -2.10 25.31
N ALA A 306 -16.12 -3.12 24.84
CA ALA A 306 -15.09 -2.97 23.81
C ALA A 306 -15.70 -2.50 22.48
N PHE A 307 -16.84 -3.07 22.09
CA PHE A 307 -17.55 -2.68 20.89
C PHE A 307 -18.03 -1.23 20.93
N ASP A 308 -18.54 -0.77 22.08
CA ASP A 308 -18.96 0.62 22.28
C ASP A 308 -17.76 1.59 22.23
N ILE A 309 -16.59 1.19 22.74
CA ILE A 309 -15.35 1.97 22.62
C ILE A 309 -14.91 2.09 21.15
N ILE A 310 -15.02 1.00 20.38
CA ILE A 310 -14.68 0.96 18.94
C ILE A 310 -15.62 1.85 18.11
N GLN A 311 -16.80 2.21 18.59
CA GLN A 311 -17.67 3.15 17.87
C GLN A 311 -17.20 4.60 17.94
N SER A 312 -16.23 4.93 18.81
CA SER A 312 -15.72 6.29 18.96
C SER A 312 -14.52 6.53 18.03
N PRO A 313 -14.65 7.37 16.98
CA PRO A 313 -13.57 7.59 16.02
C PRO A 313 -12.33 8.24 16.66
N GLN A 314 -12.51 9.08 17.70
CA GLN A 314 -11.39 9.72 18.40
C GLN A 314 -10.56 8.71 19.21
N LEU A 315 -11.21 7.75 19.86
CA LEU A 315 -10.54 6.70 20.63
C LEU A 315 -9.87 5.70 19.69
N ASN A 316 -10.52 5.37 18.57
CA ASN A 316 -9.90 4.54 17.53
C ASN A 316 -8.65 5.21 16.98
N LYS A 317 -8.73 6.51 16.72
CA LYS A 317 -7.59 7.28 16.21
C LYS A 317 -6.41 7.28 17.18
N GLN A 318 -6.68 7.46 18.47
CA GLN A 318 -5.66 7.32 19.51
C GLN A 318 -5.00 5.94 19.51
N LEU A 319 -5.81 4.88 19.43
CA LEU A 319 -5.31 3.51 19.37
C LEU A 319 -4.47 3.27 18.11
N VAL A 320 -4.95 3.70 16.94
CA VAL A 320 -4.26 3.56 15.66
C VAL A 320 -2.87 4.22 15.70
N TYR A 321 -2.76 5.44 16.23
CA TYR A 321 -1.46 6.10 16.37
C TYR A 321 -0.54 5.39 17.36
N SER A 322 -1.08 4.89 18.47
CA SER A 322 -0.28 4.12 19.45
C SER A 322 0.23 2.81 18.85
N LEU A 323 -0.57 2.13 18.02
CA LEU A 323 -0.16 0.93 17.31
C LEU A 323 0.83 1.25 16.19
N LEU A 324 0.65 2.36 15.48
CA LEU A 324 1.57 2.84 14.46
C LEU A 324 2.97 3.06 15.03
N ASP A 325 3.09 3.71 16.19
CA ASP A 325 4.37 3.89 16.88
C ASP A 325 5.06 2.55 17.15
N LEU A 326 4.32 1.55 17.67
CA LEU A 326 4.88 0.23 17.96
C LEU A 326 5.38 -0.47 16.70
N CYS A 327 4.59 -0.41 15.61
CA CYS A 327 4.95 -0.98 14.31
C CYS A 327 6.18 -0.30 13.70
N VAL A 328 6.26 1.04 13.76
CA VAL A 328 7.43 1.80 13.30
C VAL A 328 8.67 1.41 14.08
N LEU A 329 8.57 1.27 15.40
CA LEU A 329 9.71 0.91 16.25
C LEU A 329 10.19 -0.54 16.06
N GLU A 330 9.32 -1.47 15.63
CA GLU A 330 9.77 -2.80 15.19
C GLU A 330 10.40 -2.78 13.79
N LEU A 331 9.85 -1.99 12.87
CA LEU A 331 10.34 -1.94 11.49
C LEU A 331 11.68 -1.19 11.39
N PHE A 332 11.89 -0.22 12.28
CA PHE A 332 13.08 0.63 12.38
C PHE A 332 13.62 0.63 13.82
N PRO A 333 14.26 -0.46 14.25
CA PRO A 333 14.86 -0.52 15.59
C PRO A 333 15.94 0.55 15.79
N GLU A 334 16.55 1.07 14.71
CA GLU A 334 17.57 2.13 14.78
C GLU A 334 17.02 3.46 15.38
N LEU A 335 15.69 3.64 15.38
CA LEU A 335 15.04 4.80 15.97
C LEU A 335 14.98 4.73 17.51
N GLN A 336 15.02 3.53 18.09
CA GLN A 336 15.04 3.36 19.54
C GLN A 336 16.36 3.87 20.13
N ASP A 337 17.48 3.59 19.46
CA ASP A 337 18.83 3.97 19.92
C ASP A 337 19.04 5.49 19.91
N LYS A 338 18.51 6.18 18.90
CA LYS A 338 18.61 7.66 18.80
C LYS A 338 17.86 8.38 19.92
N GLY A 339 16.75 7.80 20.41
CA GLY A 339 16.00 8.34 21.55
C GLY A 339 16.75 8.25 22.89
N VAL A 340 17.58 7.21 23.07
CA VAL A 340 18.42 7.02 24.26
C VAL A 340 19.61 7.98 24.27
N THR A 341 20.18 8.29 23.10
CA THR A 341 21.29 9.27 23.00
C THR A 341 20.86 10.73 23.20
N ALA A 342 19.60 11.08 22.88
CA ALA A 342 19.08 12.44 23.06
C ALA A 342 18.62 12.75 24.50
N THR A 343 18.49 11.74 25.36
CA THR A 343 18.12 11.89 26.78
C THR A 343 19.33 11.92 27.72
N ASN A 344 20.53 11.67 27.20
CA ASN A 344 21.79 11.63 27.94
C ASN A 344 22.77 12.79 27.61
N ASN A 345 22.30 13.85 26.94
CA ASN A 345 23.08 15.06 26.68
C ASN A 345 22.37 16.32 27.19
#